data_AF-A0A4V3XI57-F1
#
_entry.id   AF-A0A4V3XI57-F1
#
_cell.length_a   1.000
_cell.length_b   1.000
_cell.length_c   1.000
_cell.angle_alpha   90.00
_cell.angle_beta   90.00
_cell.angle_gamma   90.00
#
_symmetry.space_group_name_H-M   'P 1'
#
loop_
_entity.id
_entity.type
_entity.pdbx_description
1 polymer ?
#
loop_
_entity_poly.entity_id
_entity_poly.type
_entity_poly.pdbx_seq_one_letter_code
_entity_poly.pdbx_strand_id
1 'polypeptide(L)'
;MSSSAAAAHRPFNQSPVLIISSSPEFLERASRLLSAKFIGRVSPSDTTFRMSMMPIYTPITASDSLYYDPAPSHLAYIHSLNHTPYDHPAMYDVLRKSATDLVDPLLPPPGSLGIRQLLTVARSKLQRIHPSDAYNALTEADTPWPVLLVDIRPESVRKRDGVVPGAMHVERNVLEWRFDPRGKVTGSVVDGKVITEDDPEGGRLAIADRYV
;
A
#
# COMPACT_ATOMS: atom_id res chain seq x y z
N MET A 1 -37.63 -10.54 -45.78
CA MET A 1 -37.49 -9.08 -45.61
C MET A 1 -38.16 -8.74 -44.28
N SER A 2 -37.55 -8.20 -43.23
CA SER A 2 -36.29 -7.50 -43.01
C SER A 2 -35.86 -7.83 -41.57
N SER A 3 -34.61 -8.24 -41.34
CA SER A 3 -34.06 -8.35 -39.99
C SER A 3 -33.02 -7.24 -39.85
N SER A 4 -33.39 -6.22 -39.07
CA SER A 4 -32.49 -5.15 -38.65
C SER A 4 -31.46 -5.74 -37.69
N ALA A 5 -30.28 -6.07 -38.22
CA ALA A 5 -29.11 -6.31 -37.40
C ALA A 5 -28.62 -4.95 -36.89
N ALA A 6 -29.12 -4.53 -35.72
CA ALA A 6 -28.49 -3.48 -34.94
C ALA A 6 -27.03 -3.91 -34.70
N ALA A 7 -26.10 -3.22 -35.35
CA ALA A 7 -24.68 -3.41 -35.12
C ALA A 7 -24.42 -3.11 -33.64
N ALA A 8 -24.25 -4.17 -32.84
CA ALA A 8 -23.85 -4.05 -31.45
C ALA A 8 -22.52 -3.29 -31.41
N HIS A 9 -22.56 -2.05 -30.96
CA HIS A 9 -21.38 -1.26 -30.67
C HIS A 9 -20.64 -1.99 -29.55
N ARG A 10 -19.63 -2.82 -29.90
CA ARG A 10 -18.70 -3.34 -28.91
C ARG A 10 -17.96 -2.12 -28.35
N PRO A 11 -18.17 -1.72 -27.08
CA PRO A 11 -17.30 -0.71 -26.52
C PRO A 11 -15.91 -1.32 -26.55
N PHE A 12 -14.96 -0.62 -27.16
CA PHE A 12 -13.56 -0.95 -26.95
C PHE A 12 -13.38 -1.06 -25.42
N ASN A 13 -12.97 -2.22 -24.92
CA ASN A 13 -12.74 -2.43 -23.48
C ASN A 13 -11.52 -1.62 -22.97
N GLN A 14 -11.11 -0.61 -23.72
CA GLN A 14 -9.93 0.22 -23.58
C GLN A 14 -10.31 1.65 -23.94
N SER A 15 -10.17 2.55 -22.98
CA SER A 15 -10.33 3.99 -23.19
C SER A 15 -8.98 4.62 -23.48
N PRO A 16 -8.81 5.34 -24.60
CA PRO A 16 -7.58 6.07 -24.87
C PRO A 16 -7.42 7.25 -23.90
N VAL A 17 -6.21 7.43 -23.39
CA VAL A 17 -5.81 8.56 -22.55
C VAL A 17 -4.57 9.19 -23.16
N LEU A 18 -4.70 10.41 -23.66
CA LEU A 18 -3.59 11.20 -24.18
C LEU A 18 -3.03 12.07 -23.06
N ILE A 19 -1.77 11.86 -22.71
CA ILE A 19 -1.04 12.71 -21.78
C ILE A 19 -0.21 13.68 -22.61
N ILE A 20 -0.38 14.99 -22.35
CA ILE A 20 0.39 16.06 -22.98
C ILE A 20 1.04 16.86 -21.86
N SER A 21 2.29 17.25 -22.06
CA SER A 21 3.01 18.06 -21.07
C SER A 21 3.90 19.12 -21.71
N SER A 22 4.25 20.13 -20.93
CA SER A 22 5.24 21.15 -21.28
C SER A 22 6.68 20.66 -21.13
N SER A 23 6.92 19.55 -20.42
CA SER A 23 8.25 18.95 -20.27
C SER A 23 8.22 17.42 -20.37
N PRO A 24 9.30 16.79 -20.88
CA PRO A 24 9.42 15.33 -20.89
C PRO A 24 9.35 14.71 -19.49
N GLU A 25 9.87 15.41 -18.47
CA GLU A 25 9.88 14.91 -17.09
C GLU A 25 8.46 14.74 -16.52
N PHE A 26 7.59 15.72 -16.72
CA PHE A 26 6.21 15.65 -16.28
C PHE A 26 5.44 14.56 -17.03
N LEU A 27 5.73 14.37 -18.32
CA LEU A 27 5.15 13.28 -19.12
C LEU A 27 5.54 11.91 -18.55
N GLU A 28 6.82 11.70 -18.26
CA GLU A 28 7.33 10.46 -17.66
C GLU A 28 6.71 10.20 -16.28
N ARG A 29 6.64 11.24 -15.44
CA ARG A 29 5.99 11.16 -14.12
C ARG A 29 4.51 10.79 -14.24
N ALA A 30 3.76 11.45 -15.13
CA ALA A 30 2.35 11.16 -15.37
C ALA A 30 2.14 9.73 -15.86
N SER A 31 2.97 9.25 -16.80
CA SER A 31 2.90 7.88 -17.31
C SER A 31 3.15 6.82 -16.22
N ARG A 32 4.15 7.04 -15.37
CA ARG A 32 4.45 6.16 -14.23
C ARG A 32 3.33 6.15 -13.20
N LEU A 33 2.82 7.33 -12.84
CA LEU A 33 1.71 7.47 -11.90
C LEU A 33 0.43 6.83 -12.45
N LEU A 34 0.15 6.98 -13.75
CA LEU A 34 -1.00 6.34 -14.38
C LEU A 34 -0.91 4.81 -14.26
N SER A 35 0.25 4.25 -14.59
CA SER A 35 0.53 2.81 -14.47
C SER A 35 0.39 2.31 -13.02
N ALA A 36 0.85 3.10 -12.05
CA ALA A 36 0.74 2.79 -10.61
C ALA A 36 -0.68 2.93 -10.05
N LYS A 37 -1.53 3.80 -10.62
CA LYS A 37 -2.91 4.00 -10.18
C LYS A 37 -3.89 3.02 -10.81
N PHE A 38 -3.60 2.57 -12.02
CA PHE A 38 -4.42 1.65 -12.80
C PHE A 38 -3.70 0.31 -13.01
N ILE A 39 -3.21 -0.27 -11.91
CA ILE A 39 -2.42 -1.52 -11.92
C ILE A 39 -3.19 -2.61 -12.66
N GLY A 40 -2.53 -3.27 -13.62
CA GLY A 40 -3.12 -4.33 -14.45
C GLY A 40 -4.16 -3.84 -15.46
N ARG A 41 -4.46 -2.53 -15.52
CA ARG A 41 -5.46 -1.95 -16.42
C ARG A 41 -4.85 -1.05 -17.50
N VAL A 42 -3.60 -0.61 -17.38
CA VAL A 42 -2.91 0.16 -18.44
C VAL A 42 -2.27 -0.80 -19.46
N SER A 43 -2.59 -0.62 -20.74
CA SER A 43 -1.84 -1.27 -21.82
C SER A 43 -0.62 -0.44 -22.18
N PRO A 44 0.57 -1.04 -22.32
CA PRO A 44 1.72 -0.34 -22.86
C PRO A 44 1.42 0.08 -24.29
N SER A 45 1.84 1.30 -24.62
CA SER A 45 1.74 1.85 -25.95
C SER A 45 3.08 2.53 -26.22
N ASP A 46 3.85 1.97 -27.16
CA ASP A 46 5.12 2.56 -27.61
C ASP A 46 4.88 3.76 -28.55
N THR A 47 3.61 4.15 -28.72
CA THR A 47 3.21 5.24 -29.60
C THR A 47 3.49 6.56 -28.91
N THR A 48 4.67 7.13 -29.21
CA THR A 48 4.91 8.55 -28.93
C THR A 48 4.09 9.35 -29.92
N PHE A 49 2.99 9.95 -29.48
CA PHE A 49 2.18 10.79 -30.33
C PHE A 49 2.87 12.16 -30.45
N ARG A 50 3.17 12.62 -31.66
CA ARG A 50 3.72 13.95 -31.91
C ARG A 50 2.62 14.83 -32.51
N MET A 51 1.94 15.61 -31.68
CA MET A 51 0.98 16.61 -32.15
C MET A 51 1.72 17.78 -32.80
N SER A 52 1.72 17.87 -34.13
CA SER A 52 1.98 19.14 -34.80
C SER A 52 0.71 20.00 -34.70
N MET A 53 0.66 20.93 -33.74
CA MET A 53 -0.36 21.99 -33.81
C MET A 53 0.03 22.94 -34.94
N MET A 54 -0.68 22.87 -36.07
CA MET A 54 -0.61 23.94 -37.07
C MET A 54 -1.57 25.06 -36.68
N PRO A 55 -1.14 26.34 -36.67
CA PRO A 55 -2.08 27.45 -36.56
C PRO A 55 -2.98 27.48 -37.79
N ILE A 56 -4.28 27.64 -37.58
CA ILE A 56 -5.33 27.55 -38.62
C ILE A 56 -5.26 28.71 -39.65
N TYR A 57 -4.29 29.64 -39.55
CA TYR A 57 -4.30 30.89 -40.31
C TYR A 57 -2.98 31.34 -40.98
N THR A 58 -1.96 30.49 -41.15
CA THR A 58 -0.76 30.88 -41.92
C THR A 58 -0.41 29.86 -43.03
N PRO A 59 -0.25 30.30 -44.30
CA PRO A 59 0.21 29.43 -45.37
C PRO A 59 1.67 29.03 -45.12
N ILE A 60 1.93 27.72 -45.18
CA ILE A 60 3.21 27.09 -44.86
C ILE A 60 4.25 27.47 -45.91
N THR A 61 5.33 28.12 -45.50
CA THR A 61 6.62 28.03 -46.21
C THR A 61 7.41 26.88 -45.59
N ALA A 62 8.16 26.13 -46.43
CA ALA A 62 8.92 24.94 -46.04
C ALA A 62 9.99 25.17 -44.94
N SER A 63 10.16 26.42 -44.48
CA SER A 63 11.04 26.83 -43.38
C SER A 63 10.39 26.73 -41.98
N ASP A 64 9.06 26.67 -41.86
CA ASP A 64 8.37 26.68 -40.55
C ASP A 64 8.29 25.31 -39.87
N SER A 65 8.53 24.22 -40.61
CA SER A 65 8.50 22.84 -40.06
C SER A 65 9.73 22.47 -39.22
N LEU A 66 10.69 23.38 -39.06
CA LEU A 66 11.94 23.15 -38.32
C LEU A 66 11.95 23.78 -36.91
N TYR A 67 10.91 24.51 -36.51
CA TYR A 67 10.89 25.27 -35.25
C TYR A 67 9.84 24.82 -34.22
N TYR A 68 9.00 23.85 -34.54
CA TYR A 68 8.00 23.33 -33.60
C TYR A 68 8.43 21.97 -33.06
N ASP A 69 9.04 21.94 -31.88
CA ASP A 69 9.16 20.70 -31.12
C ASP A 69 7.76 20.39 -30.56
N PRO A 70 7.07 19.34 -31.04
CA PRO A 70 5.74 19.01 -30.55
C PRO A 70 5.82 18.78 -29.04
N ALA A 71 4.88 19.36 -28.30
CA ALA A 71 4.80 19.19 -26.85
C ALA A 71 4.92 17.69 -26.49
N PRO A 72 5.79 17.30 -25.53
CA PRO A 72 5.94 15.92 -25.11
C PRO A 72 4.58 15.28 -24.84
N SER A 73 4.28 14.18 -25.55
CA SER A 73 3.00 13.49 -25.37
C SER A 73 3.10 11.97 -25.47
N HIS A 74 2.21 11.27 -24.76
CA HIS A 74 2.15 9.82 -24.63
C HIS A 74 0.69 9.38 -24.70
N LEU A 75 0.36 8.47 -25.61
CA LEU A 75 -0.95 7.85 -25.68
C LEU A 75 -0.94 6.54 -24.89
N ALA A 76 -1.83 6.39 -23.91
CA ALA A 76 -2.01 5.17 -23.14
C ALA A 76 -3.45 4.66 -23.30
N TYR A 77 -3.67 3.37 -23.00
CA TYR A 77 -5.01 2.78 -23.03
C TYR A 77 -5.34 2.18 -21.67
N ILE A 78 -6.48 2.59 -21.08
CA ILE A 78 -6.93 2.10 -19.78
C ILE A 78 -8.14 1.21 -19.97
N HIS A 79 -8.05 -0.02 -19.48
CA HIS A 79 -9.15 -0.96 -19.52
C HIS A 79 -10.26 -0.57 -18.55
N SER A 80 -11.50 -0.62 -19.05
CA SER A 80 -12.71 -0.38 -18.27
C SER A 80 -12.70 0.94 -17.49
N LEU A 81 -12.11 2.01 -18.03
CA LEU A 81 -12.09 3.32 -17.38
C LEU A 81 -13.52 3.81 -17.08
N ASN A 82 -13.73 4.44 -15.92
CA ASN A 82 -15.02 4.85 -15.35
C ASN A 82 -15.88 3.70 -14.81
N HIS A 83 -15.28 2.53 -14.57
CA HIS A 83 -15.98 1.38 -13.98
C HIS A 83 -16.04 1.45 -12.44
N THR A 84 -15.17 2.22 -11.79
CA THR A 84 -15.17 2.40 -10.34
C THR A 84 -15.34 3.87 -9.98
N PRO A 85 -15.96 4.21 -8.82
CA PRO A 85 -16.03 5.59 -8.35
C PRO A 85 -14.63 6.19 -8.02
N TYR A 86 -13.57 5.36 -7.99
CA TYR A 86 -12.20 5.78 -7.72
C TYR A 86 -11.41 6.16 -8.98
N ASP A 87 -11.89 5.79 -10.18
CA ASP A 87 -11.17 6.00 -11.43
C ASP A 87 -10.93 7.51 -11.68
N HIS A 88 -11.96 8.33 -11.50
CA HIS A 88 -11.87 9.79 -11.73
C HIS A 88 -11.00 10.51 -10.67
N PRO A 89 -11.16 10.27 -9.35
CA PRO A 89 -10.20 10.75 -8.35
C PRO A 89 -8.76 10.31 -8.60
N ALA A 90 -8.55 9.07 -9.07
CA ALA A 90 -7.21 8.58 -9.40
C ALA A 90 -6.59 9.34 -10.57
N MET A 91 -7.35 9.64 -11.64
CA MET A 91 -6.86 10.47 -12.75
C MET A 91 -6.47 11.87 -12.30
N TYR A 92 -7.28 12.53 -11.47
CA TYR A 92 -6.91 13.83 -10.92
C TYR A 92 -5.67 13.77 -10.02
N ASP A 93 -5.50 12.70 -9.23
CA ASP A 93 -4.30 12.52 -8.42
C ASP A 93 -3.05 12.33 -9.30
N VAL A 94 -3.16 11.63 -10.44
CA VAL A 94 -2.07 11.53 -11.44
C VAL A 94 -1.70 12.91 -11.96
N LEU A 95 -2.70 13.69 -12.44
CA LEU A 95 -2.46 15.03 -12.98
C LEU A 95 -1.78 15.92 -11.94
N ARG A 96 -2.36 16.01 -10.75
CA ARG A 96 -1.84 16.84 -9.65
C ARG A 96 -0.42 16.45 -9.26
N LYS A 97 -0.15 15.16 -9.05
CA LYS A 97 1.17 14.68 -8.59
C LYS A 97 2.24 14.74 -9.67
N SER A 98 1.88 14.56 -10.94
CA SER A 98 2.83 14.65 -12.05
C SER A 98 3.43 16.06 -12.18
N ALA A 99 2.63 17.08 -11.86
CA ALA A 99 3.02 18.49 -11.90
C ALA A 99 3.61 19.01 -10.57
N THR A 100 3.71 18.17 -9.53
CA THR A 100 4.27 18.59 -8.24
C THR A 100 5.79 18.45 -8.24
N ASP A 101 6.48 19.38 -7.58
CA ASP A 101 7.91 19.27 -7.33
C ASP A 101 8.23 18.03 -6.49
N LEU A 102 9.23 17.28 -6.93
CA LEU A 102 9.65 16.09 -6.21
C LEU A 102 10.44 16.53 -4.97
N VAL A 103 10.04 16.01 -3.82
CA VAL A 103 10.83 16.10 -2.60
C VAL A 103 11.95 15.07 -2.69
N ASP A 104 13.17 15.46 -2.29
CA ASP A 104 14.28 14.52 -2.16
C ASP A 104 13.89 13.42 -1.15
N PRO A 105 13.79 12.15 -1.56
CA PRO A 105 13.38 11.06 -0.67
C PRO A 105 14.41 10.79 0.45
N LEU A 106 15.63 11.30 0.33
CA LEU A 106 16.67 11.20 1.36
C LEU A 106 16.54 12.28 2.43
N LEU A 107 15.74 13.32 2.19
CA LEU A 107 15.46 14.34 3.18
C LEU A 107 14.24 13.93 4.01
N PRO A 108 14.37 13.78 5.34
CA PRO A 108 13.23 13.47 6.19
C PRO A 108 12.23 14.64 6.17
N PRO A 109 10.92 14.37 6.19
CA PRO A 109 9.92 15.43 6.27
C PRO A 109 10.18 16.35 7.48
N PRO A 110 9.99 17.67 7.34
CA PRO A 110 10.16 18.60 8.45
C PRO A 110 9.35 18.18 9.68
N GLY A 111 9.98 18.13 10.84
CA GLY A 111 9.35 17.72 12.10
C GLY A 111 9.13 16.21 12.28
N SER A 112 9.52 15.37 11.31
CA SER A 112 9.47 13.92 11.49
C SER A 112 10.51 13.42 12.50
N LEU A 113 10.16 12.36 13.23
CA LEU A 113 11.07 11.71 14.17
C LEU A 113 11.81 10.56 13.48
N GLY A 114 13.12 10.48 13.72
CA GLY A 114 13.91 9.31 13.32
C GLY A 114 13.54 8.06 14.12
N ILE A 115 13.87 6.88 13.59
CA ILE A 115 13.52 5.60 14.22
C ILE A 115 14.03 5.48 15.66
N ARG A 116 15.21 6.04 15.97
CA ARG A 116 15.76 6.03 17.35
C ARG A 116 14.89 6.85 18.31
N GLN A 117 14.43 8.03 17.89
CA GLN A 117 13.57 8.90 18.70
C GLN A 117 12.21 8.24 18.93
N LEU A 118 11.60 7.70 17.87
CA LEU A 118 10.35 6.94 17.97
C LEU A 118 10.47 5.77 18.94
N LEU A 119 11.54 4.99 18.85
CA LEU A 119 11.80 3.88 19.76
C LEU A 119 12.00 4.34 21.20
N THR A 120 12.67 5.47 21.44
CA THR A 120 12.83 6.04 22.79
C THR A 120 11.48 6.39 23.39
N VAL A 121 10.62 7.11 22.66
CA VAL A 121 9.28 7.50 23.11
C VAL A 121 8.38 6.29 23.34
N ALA A 122 8.46 5.27 22.49
CA ALA A 122 7.69 4.05 22.68
C ALA A 122 8.17 3.26 23.92
N ARG A 123 9.49 3.14 24.09
CA ARG A 123 10.10 2.40 25.21
C ARG A 123 9.89 3.08 26.56
N SER A 124 9.77 4.40 26.61
CA SER A 124 9.51 5.11 27.88
C SER A 124 8.13 4.80 28.47
N LYS A 125 7.22 4.21 27.69
CA LYS A 125 5.88 3.79 28.12
C LYS A 125 5.82 2.34 28.57
N LEU A 126 6.92 1.60 28.51
CA LEU A 126 6.98 0.17 28.78
C LEU A 126 7.92 -0.11 29.94
N GLN A 127 7.45 -0.90 30.91
CA GLN A 127 8.33 -1.48 31.92
C GLN A 127 9.13 -2.61 31.28
N ARG A 128 10.46 -2.47 31.29
CA ARG A 128 11.37 -3.53 30.83
C ARG A 128 11.84 -4.34 32.04
N ILE A 129 11.74 -5.65 31.91
CA ILE A 129 12.18 -6.62 32.93
C ILE A 129 13.39 -7.39 32.41
N HIS A 130 14.23 -7.91 33.31
CA HIS A 130 15.35 -8.75 32.91
C HIS A 130 14.87 -10.17 32.52
N PRO A 131 15.65 -10.91 31.72
CA PRO A 131 15.28 -12.28 31.33
C PRO A 131 15.03 -13.22 32.52
N SER A 132 15.78 -13.07 33.61
CA SER A 132 15.56 -13.83 34.85
C SER A 132 14.21 -13.53 35.48
N ASP A 133 13.83 -12.26 35.53
CA ASP A 133 12.56 -11.81 36.11
C ASP A 133 11.38 -12.28 35.25
N ALA A 134 11.55 -12.24 33.92
CA ALA A 134 10.57 -12.78 32.99
C ALA A 134 10.35 -14.29 33.17
N TYR A 135 11.45 -15.05 33.34
CA TYR A 135 11.35 -16.48 33.63
C TYR A 135 10.65 -16.74 34.96
N ASN A 136 11.04 -16.04 36.03
CA ASN A 136 10.41 -16.17 37.35
C ASN A 136 8.90 -15.89 37.27
N ALA A 137 8.52 -14.78 36.63
CA ALA A 137 7.13 -14.38 36.45
C ALA A 137 6.30 -15.42 35.65
N LEU A 138 6.90 -16.11 34.68
CA LEU A 138 6.23 -17.19 33.94
C LEU A 138 6.04 -18.47 34.77
N THR A 139 6.88 -18.68 35.79
CA THR A 139 6.85 -19.88 36.64
C THR A 139 6.13 -19.69 37.98
N GLU A 140 5.77 -18.45 38.34
CA GLU A 140 5.15 -18.12 39.61
C GLU A 140 3.67 -18.50 39.63
N ALA A 141 3.33 -19.54 40.39
CA ALA A 141 1.99 -20.13 40.44
C ALA A 141 0.94 -19.27 41.18
N ASP A 142 1.37 -18.35 42.04
CA ASP A 142 0.49 -17.57 42.93
C ASP A 142 0.05 -16.20 42.34
N THR A 143 0.39 -15.92 41.08
CA THR A 143 -0.02 -14.66 40.44
C THR A 143 -1.52 -14.71 40.12
N PRO A 144 -2.34 -13.72 40.55
CA PRO A 144 -3.79 -13.72 40.29
C PRO A 144 -4.16 -13.61 38.80
N TRP A 145 -3.18 -13.28 37.94
CA TRP A 145 -3.33 -13.21 36.49
C TRP A 145 -2.20 -13.99 35.82
N PRO A 146 -2.46 -14.78 34.77
CA PRO A 146 -1.42 -15.51 34.06
C PRO A 146 -0.48 -14.55 33.32
N VAL A 147 0.83 -14.74 33.50
CA VAL A 147 1.84 -14.02 32.71
C VAL A 147 1.94 -14.67 31.33
N LEU A 148 1.78 -13.88 30.28
CA LEU A 148 1.85 -14.35 28.89
C LEU A 148 3.14 -13.84 28.23
N LEU A 149 3.95 -14.75 27.71
CA LEU A 149 5.07 -14.41 26.85
C LEU A 149 4.63 -14.38 25.40
N VAL A 150 4.77 -13.22 24.74
CA VAL A 150 4.43 -13.03 23.34
C VAL A 150 5.69 -12.77 22.52
N ASP A 151 6.02 -13.67 21.60
CA ASP A 151 7.11 -13.49 20.66
C ASP A 151 6.59 -12.79 19.40
N ILE A 152 7.01 -11.53 19.23
CA ILE A 152 6.60 -10.68 18.12
C ILE A 152 7.52 -10.71 16.91
N ARG A 153 8.51 -11.62 16.91
CA ARG A 153 9.49 -11.76 15.82
C ARG A 153 8.85 -12.40 14.59
N PRO A 154 9.27 -11.99 13.37
CA PRO A 154 8.89 -12.67 12.15
C PRO A 154 9.23 -14.16 12.18
N GLU A 155 8.44 -15.00 11.50
CA GLU A 155 8.67 -16.44 11.40
C GLU A 155 10.09 -16.79 10.94
N SER A 156 10.63 -16.07 9.96
CA SER A 156 11.99 -16.28 9.46
C SER A 156 13.08 -16.12 10.53
N VAL A 157 12.86 -15.22 11.49
CA VAL A 157 13.77 -15.01 12.64
C VAL A 157 13.62 -16.15 13.64
N ARG A 158 12.39 -16.58 13.92
CA ARG A 158 12.10 -17.72 14.83
C ARG A 158 12.67 -19.04 14.30
N LYS A 159 12.57 -19.29 13.00
CA LYS A 159 13.16 -20.47 12.34
C LYS A 159 14.68 -20.51 12.46
N ARG A 160 15.33 -19.35 12.38
CA ARG A 160 16.79 -19.22 12.45
C ARG A 160 17.32 -19.27 13.89
N ASP A 161 16.70 -18.52 14.79
CA ASP A 161 17.23 -18.26 16.14
C ASP A 161 16.56 -19.12 17.22
N GLY A 162 15.60 -19.98 16.83
CA GLY A 162 14.78 -20.75 17.75
C GLY A 162 13.68 -19.92 18.41
N VAL A 163 12.85 -20.60 19.21
CA VAL A 163 11.72 -20.03 19.93
C VAL A 163 11.83 -20.29 21.43
N VAL A 164 11.24 -19.41 22.23
CA VAL A 164 11.12 -19.65 23.67
C VAL A 164 9.94 -20.62 23.89
N PRO A 165 10.14 -21.77 24.54
CA PRO A 165 9.07 -22.72 24.81
C PRO A 165 7.92 -22.06 25.59
N GLY A 166 6.68 -22.34 25.19
CA GLY A 166 5.48 -21.78 25.84
C GLY A 166 5.13 -20.35 25.43
N ALA A 167 5.94 -19.67 24.61
CA ALA A 167 5.60 -18.37 24.08
C ALA A 167 4.46 -18.45 23.03
N MET A 168 3.55 -17.49 23.06
CA MET A 168 2.58 -17.27 21.99
C MET A 168 3.24 -16.52 20.84
N HIS A 169 3.14 -17.05 19.62
CA HIS A 169 3.73 -16.44 18.44
C HIS A 169 2.73 -15.51 17.75
N VAL A 170 2.98 -14.20 17.80
CA VAL A 170 2.14 -13.21 17.11
C VAL A 170 3.04 -12.13 16.53
N GLU A 171 3.25 -12.14 15.20
CA GLU A 171 4.12 -11.15 14.57
C GLU A 171 3.65 -9.70 14.82
N ARG A 172 4.61 -8.79 14.95
CA ARG A 172 4.34 -7.38 15.29
C ARG A 172 3.33 -6.69 14.36
N ASN A 173 3.32 -7.05 13.08
CA ASN A 173 2.45 -6.44 12.05
C ASN A 173 0.98 -6.84 12.14
N VAL A 174 0.65 -7.91 12.88
CA VAL A 174 -0.72 -8.39 13.07
C VAL A 174 -1.22 -8.21 14.49
N LEU A 175 -0.39 -7.63 15.37
CA LEU A 175 -0.63 -7.57 16.81
C LEU A 175 -1.97 -6.89 17.12
N GLU A 176 -2.21 -5.71 16.56
CA GLU A 176 -3.39 -4.89 16.86
C GLU A 176 -4.70 -5.63 16.55
N TRP A 177 -4.75 -6.36 15.44
CA TRP A 177 -5.95 -7.09 15.01
C TRP A 177 -6.11 -8.42 15.74
N ARG A 178 -4.99 -9.07 16.08
CA ARG A 178 -4.98 -10.33 16.85
C ARG A 178 -5.35 -10.09 18.31
N PHE A 179 -5.09 -8.89 18.84
CA PHE A 179 -5.35 -8.49 20.21
C PHE A 179 -6.60 -7.59 20.38
N ASP A 180 -7.38 -7.35 19.33
CA ASP A 180 -8.63 -6.59 19.41
C ASP A 180 -9.75 -7.44 20.06
N PRO A 181 -10.26 -7.06 21.26
CA PRO A 181 -11.33 -7.81 21.92
C PRO A 181 -12.67 -7.73 21.18
N ARG A 182 -12.81 -6.84 20.20
CA ARG A 182 -14.00 -6.71 19.34
C ARG A 182 -13.87 -7.51 18.04
N GLY A 183 -12.72 -8.15 17.80
CA GLY A 183 -12.50 -8.99 16.64
C GLY A 183 -13.47 -10.19 16.62
N LYS A 184 -13.86 -10.63 15.41
CA LYS A 184 -14.77 -11.78 15.19
C LYS A 184 -14.12 -13.15 15.47
N VAL A 185 -13.24 -13.24 16.45
CA VAL A 185 -12.49 -14.46 16.77
C VAL A 185 -13.10 -15.09 18.01
N THR A 186 -13.74 -16.24 17.85
CA THR A 186 -14.28 -17.06 18.95
C THR A 186 -13.22 -18.07 19.41
N GLY A 187 -12.88 -18.05 20.71
CA GLY A 187 -11.93 -18.96 21.34
C GLY A 187 -12.19 -19.16 22.84
N SER A 188 -11.67 -20.24 23.40
CA SER A 188 -11.72 -20.54 24.85
C SER A 188 -10.31 -20.57 25.43
N VAL A 189 -10.15 -20.13 26.69
CA VAL A 189 -8.88 -20.21 27.43
C VAL A 189 -8.90 -21.44 28.33
N VAL A 190 -7.91 -22.33 28.18
CA VAL A 190 -7.70 -23.51 29.03
C VAL A 190 -6.23 -23.54 29.44
N ASP A 191 -5.94 -23.60 30.75
CA ASP A 191 -4.58 -23.63 31.32
C ASP A 191 -3.63 -22.55 30.77
N GLY A 192 -4.12 -21.32 30.61
CA GLY A 192 -3.34 -20.20 30.07
C GLY A 192 -3.04 -20.29 28.56
N LYS A 193 -3.62 -21.27 27.85
CA LYS A 193 -3.55 -21.43 26.40
C LYS A 193 -4.90 -21.14 25.77
N VAL A 194 -4.89 -20.48 24.61
CA VAL A 194 -6.13 -20.14 23.91
C VAL A 194 -6.31 -21.02 22.69
N ILE A 195 -7.44 -21.71 22.64
CA ILE A 195 -7.84 -22.65 21.59
C ILE A 195 -8.94 -21.99 20.72
N THR A 196 -8.73 -21.97 19.41
CA THR A 196 -9.71 -21.52 18.41
C THR A 196 -9.91 -22.59 17.33
N GLU A 197 -11.13 -22.70 16.80
CA GLU A 197 -11.58 -23.83 15.97
C GLU A 197 -10.89 -23.95 14.59
N ASP A 198 -10.18 -22.94 14.08
CA ASP A 198 -9.62 -22.93 12.71
C ASP A 198 -8.09 -22.75 12.62
N ASP A 199 -7.30 -23.23 13.59
CA ASP A 199 -5.83 -23.17 13.50
C ASP A 199 -5.11 -24.36 14.17
N PRO A 200 -4.70 -25.41 13.42
CA PRO A 200 -3.95 -26.54 13.96
C PRO A 200 -2.52 -26.18 14.41
N GLU A 201 -2.01 -24.99 14.11
CA GLU A 201 -0.67 -24.52 14.53
C GLU A 201 -0.68 -23.46 15.65
N GLY A 202 -1.86 -23.10 16.15
CA GLY A 202 -2.04 -22.40 17.42
C GLY A 202 -1.88 -20.87 17.38
N GLY A 203 -2.82 -20.22 18.09
CA GLY A 203 -2.59 -18.88 18.65
C GLY A 203 -3.71 -17.88 18.38
N ARG A 204 -4.75 -17.85 19.23
CA ARG A 204 -5.79 -16.79 19.21
C ARG A 204 -6.50 -16.58 20.57
N LEU A 205 -5.84 -15.80 21.44
CA LEU A 205 -6.29 -14.79 22.44
C LEU A 205 -7.49 -14.93 23.42
N ALA A 206 -7.24 -14.67 24.72
CA ALA A 206 -7.99 -13.72 25.56
C ALA A 206 -7.01 -12.93 26.47
N ILE A 207 -7.19 -11.61 26.60
CA ILE A 207 -6.52 -10.76 27.61
C ILE A 207 -7.46 -10.57 28.79
N ALA A 208 -6.92 -10.65 30.02
CA ALA A 208 -7.47 -9.94 31.16
C ALA A 208 -6.55 -8.75 31.50
N ASP A 209 -7.13 -7.57 31.44
CA ASP A 209 -6.47 -6.29 31.70
C ASP A 209 -6.44 -6.03 33.21
N ARG A 210 -5.32 -5.51 33.74
CA ARG A 210 -5.26 -4.96 35.09
C ARG A 210 -4.85 -3.50 34.96
N TYR A 211 -5.86 -2.62 34.95
CA TYR A 211 -5.64 -1.22 35.30
C TYR A 211 -5.09 -1.14 36.72
N VAL A 212 -4.00 -0.39 36.90
CA VAL A 212 -3.60 0.17 38.21
C VAL A 212 -4.45 1.41 38.46
#